data_AF-A0A1F6AI33-F1
#
_entry.id   AF-A0A1F6AI33-F1
#
_cell.length_a   1.000
_cell.length_b   1.000
_cell.length_c   1.000
_cell.angle_alpha   90.00
_cell.angle_beta   90.00
_cell.angle_gamma   90.00
#
_symmetry.space_group_name_H-M   'P 1'
#
loop_
_entity.id
_entity.type
_entity.pdbx_description
1 polymer ?
#
loop_
_entity_poly.entity_id
_entity_poly.type
_entity_poly.pdbx_seq_one_letter_code
_entity_poly.pdbx_strand_id
1 'polypeptide(L)' 'MEKSYKRMLKYFSKNPSFSSWVHFLGGVGVGFILTYPLAGSHPVRWGVAFITVSILGHLWAATQ' A
#
# COMPACT_ATOMS: atom_id res chain seq x y z
N MET A 1 3.57 -12.34 -15.52
CA MET A 1 4.09 -11.70 -14.29
C MET A 1 5.15 -10.65 -14.59
N GLU A 2 6.20 -10.97 -15.35
CA GLU A 2 7.29 -10.03 -15.68
C GLU A 2 6.82 -8.72 -16.36
N LYS A 3 5.86 -8.81 -17.29
CA LYS A 3 5.30 -7.63 -17.99
C LYS A 3 4.60 -6.65 -17.05
N SER A 4 3.82 -7.17 -16.09
CA SER A 4 3.09 -6.37 -15.10
C SER A 4 4.04 -5.68 -14.11
N TYR A 5 5.10 -6.38 -13.69
CA TYR A 5 6.13 -5.80 -12.84
C TYR A 5 6.89 -4.66 -13.52
N LYS A 6 7.30 -4.86 -14.79
CA LYS A 6 7.95 -3.81 -15.60
C LYS A 6 7.04 -2.59 -15.80
N ARG A 7 5.74 -2.81 -16.00
CA ARG A 7 4.73 -1.75 -16.10
C ARG A 7 4.60 -0.95 -14.81
N MET A 8 4.45 -1.63 -13.68
CA MET A 8 4.39 -1.03 -12.36
C MET A 8 5.63 -0.17 -12.06
N LEU A 9 6.84 -0.69 -12.30
CA LEU A 9 8.09 0.06 -12.13
C LEU A 9 8.13 1.30 -13.03
N LYS A 10 7.73 1.18 -14.29
CA LYS A 10 7.67 2.30 -15.23
C LYS A 10 6.63 3.35 -14.80
N TYR A 11 5.50 2.93 -14.25
CA TYR A 11 4.48 3.85 -13.77
C TYR A 11 4.95 4.60 -12.52
N PHE A 12 5.55 3.90 -11.55
CA PHE A 12 6.09 4.51 -10.34
C PHE A 12 7.29 5.42 -10.60
N SER A 13 8.16 5.09 -11.56
CA SER A 13 9.27 5.98 -11.93
C SER A 13 8.78 7.28 -12.57
N LYS A 14 7.66 7.24 -13.29
CA LYS A 14 7.01 8.42 -13.86
C LYS A 14 6.15 9.19 -12.86
N ASN A 15 5.60 8.51 -11.86
CA ASN A 15 4.68 9.09 -10.87
C ASN A 15 5.22 8.85 -9.45
N PRO A 16 6.35 9.50 -9.07
CA PRO A 16 7.00 9.26 -7.79
C PRO A 16 6.07 9.59 -6.61
N SER A 17 5.27 10.65 -6.69
CA SER A 17 4.30 11.00 -5.65
C SER A 17 3.25 9.92 -5.44
N PHE A 18 2.77 9.28 -6.51
CA PHE A 18 1.83 8.16 -6.40
C PHE A 18 2.50 6.95 -5.72
N SER A 19 3.74 6.63 -6.10
CA SER A 19 4.53 5.59 -5.44
C SER A 19 4.69 5.87 -3.94
N SER A 20 5.03 7.11 -3.56
CA SER A 20 5.14 7.54 -2.17
C SER A 20 3.83 7.37 -1.41
N TRP A 21 2.70 7.78 -1.99
CA TRP A 21 1.38 7.60 -1.35
C TRP A 21 1.02 6.13 -1.14
N VAL A 22 1.24 5.30 -2.16
CA VAL A 22 0.96 3.86 -2.07
C VAL A 22 1.76 3.19 -0.95
N HIS A 23 3.06 3.51 -0.84
CA HIS A 23 3.92 2.97 0.22
C HIS A 23 3.63 3.58 1.60
N PHE A 24 3.32 4.89 1.66
CA PHE A 24 2.94 5.56 2.89
C PHE A 24 1.68 4.94 3.49
N LEU A 25 0.62 4.76 2.70
CA LEU A 25 -0.62 4.12 3.15
C LEU A 25 -0.35 2.67 3.58
N GLY A 26 0.50 1.94 2.86
CA GLY A 26 0.93 0.60 3.27
C GLY A 26 1.64 0.61 4.64
N GLY A 27 2.57 1.53 4.84
CA GLY A 27 3.29 1.72 6.10
C GLY A 27 2.37 2.09 7.27
N VAL A 28 1.40 2.99 7.05
CA VAL A 28 0.37 3.32 8.04
C VAL A 28 -0.44 2.07 8.39
N GLY A 29 -0.91 1.31 7.40
CA GLY A 29 -1.68 0.09 7.63
C GLY A 29 -0.92 -0.96 8.43
N VAL A 30 0.35 -1.19 8.10
CA VAL A 30 1.25 -2.06 8.86
C VAL A 30 1.43 -1.54 10.29
N GLY A 31 1.64 -0.24 10.47
CA GLY A 31 1.74 0.38 11.79
C GLY A 31 0.52 0.16 12.67
N PHE A 32 -0.69 0.25 12.10
CA PHE A 32 -1.93 -0.12 12.79
C PHE A 32 -1.90 -1.59 13.20
N ILE A 33 -1.62 -2.53 12.30
CA ILE A 33 -1.63 -3.96 12.65
C ILE A 33 -0.61 -4.29 13.74
N LEU A 34 0.60 -3.73 13.66
CA LEU A 34 1.67 -4.01 14.62
C LEU A 34 1.41 -3.44 16.01
N THR A 35 0.60 -2.39 16.13
CA THR A 35 0.27 -1.76 17.43
C THR A 35 -0.95 -2.38 18.11
N TYR A 36 -1.68 -3.28 17.43
CA TYR A 36 -2.80 -4.04 17.99
C TYR A 36 -2.50 -4.72 19.34
N PRO A 37 -1.36 -5.43 19.52
CA PRO A 37 -1.08 -6.13 20.77
C PRO A 37 -0.84 -5.18 21.95
N LEU A 38 -0.58 -3.90 21.69
CA LEU A 38 -0.16 -2.92 22.70
C LEU A 38 -1.29 -2.01 23.18
N ALA A 39 -2.38 -1.85 22.41
CA ALA A 39 -3.38 -0.81 22.66
C ALA A 39 -4.77 -1.30 23.13
N GLY A 40 -4.98 -2.61 23.31
CA GLY A 40 -6.22 -3.18 23.86
C GLY A 40 -7.45 -3.04 22.94
N SER A 41 -7.98 -1.83 22.75
CA SER A 41 -9.04 -1.48 21.81
C SER A 41 -8.44 -0.84 20.56
N HIS A 42 -7.94 -1.66 19.65
CA HIS A 42 -7.23 -1.16 18.47
C HIS A 42 -8.07 -1.33 17.20
N PRO A 43 -8.22 -0.29 16.37
CA PRO A 43 -9.12 -0.34 15.23
C PRO A 43 -8.46 -1.02 14.03
N VAL A 44 -8.26 -2.34 14.12
CA VAL A 44 -7.67 -3.21 13.08
C VAL A 44 -8.28 -3.00 11.70
N ARG A 45 -9.58 -2.70 11.66
CA ARG A 45 -10.32 -2.34 10.44
C ARG A 45 -9.66 -1.22 9.63
N TRP A 46 -9.06 -0.23 10.27
CA TRP A 46 -8.30 0.81 9.56
C TRP A 46 -6.96 0.28 9.03
N GLY A 47 -6.25 -0.55 9.80
CA GLY A 47 -5.04 -1.21 9.32
C GLY A 47 -5.28 -2.04 8.05
N VAL A 48 -6.34 -2.85 8.08
CA VAL A 48 -6.78 -3.63 6.90
C VAL A 48 -7.15 -2.70 5.75
N ALA A 49 -7.95 -1.66 5.99
CA ALA A 49 -8.35 -0.72 4.94
C ALA A 49 -7.14 -0.04 4.26
N PHE A 50 -6.17 0.44 5.04
CA PHE A 50 -4.96 1.07 4.50
C PHE A 50 -4.10 0.10 3.69
N ILE A 51 -3.93 -1.15 4.15
CA ILE A 51 -3.22 -2.18 3.39
C ILE A 51 -3.97 -2.50 2.09
N THR A 52 -5.30 -2.66 2.15
CA THR A 52 -6.10 -2.92 0.95
C THR A 52 -5.93 -1.80 -0.08
N VAL A 53 -5.99 -0.53 0.33
CA VAL A 53 -5.76 0.60 -0.58
C VAL A 53 -4.35 0.60 -1.16
N SER A 54 -3.32 0.29 -0.35
CA SER A 54 -1.93 0.17 -0.83
C SER A 54 -1.77 -0.95 -1.88
N ILE A 55 -2.39 -2.10 -1.65
CA ILE A 55 -2.39 -3.23 -2.60
C ILE A 55 -3.11 -2.83 -3.89
N LEU A 56 -4.28 -2.20 -3.79
CA LEU A 56 -5.02 -1.71 -4.96
C LEU A 56 -4.20 -0.69 -5.77
N GLY A 57 -3.42 0.16 -5.10
CA GLY A 57 -2.51 1.09 -5.76
C GLY A 57 -1.41 0.40 -6.57
N HIS A 58 -0.83 -0.69 -6.04
CA HIS A 58 0.14 -1.51 -6.79
C HIS A 58 -0.51 -2.22 -7.98
N LEU A 59 -1.71 -2.79 -7.77
CA LEU A 59 -2.45 -3.46 -8.84
C LEU A 59 -2.84 -2.48 -9.95
N TRP A 60 -3.30 -1.29 -9.58
CA TRP A 60 -3.60 -0.22 -10.54
C TRP A 60 -2.35 0.14 -11.35
N ALA A 61 -1.22 0.41 -10.70
CA ALA A 61 0.05 0.70 -11.37
C ALA A 61 0.51 -0.43 -12.31
N ALA A 62 0.23 -1.69 -11.97
CA ALA A 62 0.55 -2.84 -12.82
C ALA A 62 -0.33 -2.95 -14.09
N THR A 63 -1.48 -2.26 -14.12
CA THR A 63 -2.38 -2.21 -15.30
C THR A 63 -2.06 -1.09 -16.29
N GLN A 64 -1.30 -0.08 -15.86
CA GLN A 64 -0.84 1.05 -16.70
C GLN A 64 0.31 0.63 -17.63
#